data_AF-A0A0M0JY59-F1
#
_entry.id   AF-A0A0M0JY59-F1
#
_cell.length_a   1.000
_cell.length_b   1.000
_cell.length_c   1.000
_cell.angle_alpha   90.00
_cell.angle_beta   90.00
_cell.angle_gamma   90.00
#
_symmetry.space_group_name_H-M   'P 1'
#
loop_
_entity.id
_entity.type
_entity.pdbx_description
1 polymer ?
#
loop_
_entity_poly.entity_id
_entity_poly.type
_entity_poly.pdbx_seq_one_letter_code
_entity_poly.pdbx_strand_id
1 'polypeptide(L)'
;MLRVLIIAALQTLAFAKPSLTYFGIAGRGEVARLYAAVGGVDIVDSTYTDGYKTKTPIGYLPALLHPEAGLFPNCTFAFGCLQESLAVERYIANLSPKFAALSFQERAVDDMIAQIKEDLIQVEPATKTTNKSAAAAIVAPLYDRYLAVLEKDGYVPATGFINGKAFPTGADLALLVFVKSGFPYGKALKNAGYDIANKFPKVEALAVRTMQYPLVDTYLAHSKTFYANDAAEGL
;
A
#
# COMPACT_ATOMS: atom_id res chain seq x y z
N MET A 1 -14.18 38.71 -37.37
CA MET A 1 -13.18 38.84 -36.29
C MET A 1 -13.91 39.02 -34.97
N LEU A 2 -14.15 37.95 -34.21
CA LEU A 2 -14.44 38.05 -32.78
C LEU A 2 -14.00 36.74 -32.12
N ARG A 3 -12.78 36.76 -31.59
CA ARG A 3 -12.20 35.68 -30.81
C ARG A 3 -12.93 35.63 -29.47
N VAL A 4 -13.85 34.69 -29.30
CA VAL A 4 -14.31 34.31 -27.97
C VAL A 4 -13.29 33.31 -27.42
N LEU A 5 -12.20 33.84 -26.87
CA LEU A 5 -11.35 33.09 -25.95
C LEU A 5 -12.16 32.88 -24.67
N ILE A 6 -12.88 31.77 -24.57
CA ILE A 6 -13.22 31.20 -23.27
C ILE A 6 -11.93 30.55 -22.77
N ILE A 7 -11.07 31.35 -22.13
CA ILE A 7 -10.08 30.78 -21.21
C ILE A 7 -10.91 30.24 -20.05
N ALA A 8 -11.16 28.93 -20.07
CA ALA A 8 -11.62 28.22 -18.90
C ALA A 8 -10.54 28.39 -17.82
N ALA A 9 -10.74 29.36 -16.94
CA ALA A 9 -10.03 29.42 -15.68
C ALA A 9 -10.44 28.19 -14.89
N LEU A 10 -9.69 27.10 -15.04
CA LEU A 10 -9.64 26.02 -14.05
C LEU A 10 -9.07 26.64 -12.78
N GLN A 11 -9.94 27.27 -11.98
CA GLN A 11 -9.69 27.41 -10.56
C GLN A 11 -9.69 25.99 -10.00
N THR A 12 -8.51 25.41 -9.88
CA THR A 12 -8.29 24.27 -8.99
C THR A 12 -8.62 24.75 -7.59
N LEU A 13 -9.86 24.55 -7.15
CA LEU A 13 -10.14 24.51 -5.73
C LEU A 13 -9.20 23.45 -5.16
N ALA A 14 -8.20 23.89 -4.39
CA ALA A 14 -7.37 22.98 -3.64
C ALA A 14 -8.30 22.30 -2.63
N PHE A 15 -8.77 21.10 -2.97
CA PHE A 15 -9.49 20.26 -2.04
C PHE A 15 -8.61 20.03 -0.81
N ALA A 16 -9.23 19.91 0.37
CA ALA A 16 -8.49 19.63 1.59
C ALA A 16 -7.71 18.32 1.45
N LYS A 17 -6.69 18.12 2.27
CA LYS A 17 -5.88 16.90 2.23
C LYS A 17 -6.71 15.72 2.78
N PRO A 18 -6.80 14.57 2.10
CA PRO A 18 -7.38 13.37 2.70
C PRO A 18 -6.65 13.02 4.00
N SER A 19 -7.39 12.70 5.06
CA SER A 19 -6.82 12.26 6.33
C SER A 19 -6.88 10.75 6.43
N LEU A 20 -5.71 10.10 6.42
CA LEU A 20 -5.54 8.66 6.59
C LEU A 20 -5.21 8.37 8.06
N THR A 21 -6.06 7.57 8.71
CA THR A 21 -5.74 7.01 10.03
C THR A 21 -5.38 5.54 9.87
N TYR A 22 -4.18 5.16 10.31
CA TYR A 22 -3.73 3.76 10.31
C TYR A 22 -2.67 3.51 11.39
N PHE A 23 -2.43 2.25 11.73
CA PHE A 23 -1.40 1.90 12.70
C PHE A 23 0.00 2.36 12.26
N GLY A 24 0.88 2.52 13.25
CA GLY A 24 2.31 2.86 13.06
C GLY A 24 3.16 1.71 12.50
N ILE A 25 2.60 0.91 11.60
CA ILE A 25 3.23 -0.28 10.98
C ILE A 25 2.94 -0.32 9.48
N ALA A 26 3.68 -1.18 8.78
CA ALA A 26 3.61 -1.37 7.35
C ALA A 26 2.67 -2.52 6.93
N GLY A 27 1.50 -2.59 7.58
CA GLY A 27 0.47 -3.58 7.28
C GLY A 27 -0.43 -3.16 6.11
N ARG A 28 -1.72 -3.48 6.22
CA ARG A 28 -2.73 -3.25 5.17
C ARG A 28 -2.78 -1.81 4.65
N GLY A 29 -2.60 -0.79 5.49
CA GLY A 29 -2.68 0.62 5.09
C GLY A 29 -1.42 1.21 4.44
N GLU A 30 -0.29 0.48 4.41
CA GLU A 30 0.99 1.04 3.95
C GLU A 30 0.99 1.38 2.46
N VAL A 31 0.30 0.58 1.65
CA VAL A 31 0.21 0.82 0.20
C VAL A 31 -0.50 2.14 -0.10
N ALA A 32 -1.46 2.56 0.72
CA ALA A 32 -2.11 3.87 0.57
C ALA A 32 -1.11 5.03 0.79
N ARG A 33 -0.19 4.91 1.76
CA ARG A 33 0.88 5.89 1.97
C ARG A 33 1.84 5.95 0.78
N LEU A 34 2.21 4.79 0.23
CA LEU A 34 3.04 4.71 -0.97
C LEU A 34 2.35 5.30 -2.21
N TYR A 35 1.05 5.04 -2.40
CA TYR A 35 0.26 5.68 -3.45
C TYR A 35 0.27 7.21 -3.29
N ALA A 36 0.11 7.71 -2.08
CA ALA A 36 0.17 9.15 -1.81
C ALA A 36 1.55 9.73 -2.19
N ALA A 37 2.63 9.13 -1.70
CA ALA A 37 3.99 9.58 -1.95
C ALA A 37 4.38 9.53 -3.45
N VAL A 38 4.12 8.42 -4.13
CA VAL A 38 4.50 8.25 -5.54
C VAL A 38 3.57 9.02 -6.47
N GLY A 39 2.30 9.13 -6.09
CA GLY A 39 1.25 9.80 -6.85
C GLY A 39 1.22 11.32 -6.70
N GLY A 40 2.00 11.87 -5.76
CA GLY A 40 1.99 13.31 -5.47
C GLY A 40 0.67 13.77 -4.83
N VAL A 41 0.07 12.92 -3.99
CA VAL A 41 -1.13 13.26 -3.22
C VAL A 41 -0.70 13.60 -1.80
N ASP A 42 -0.92 14.84 -1.40
CA ASP A 42 -0.71 15.26 -0.02
C ASP A 42 -1.81 14.69 0.88
N ILE A 43 -1.43 13.88 1.87
CA ILE A 43 -2.34 13.35 2.89
C ILE A 43 -1.98 13.89 4.27
N VAL A 44 -2.96 13.90 5.17
CA VAL A 44 -2.71 13.95 6.61
C VAL A 44 -2.58 12.50 7.09
N ASP A 45 -1.36 12.03 7.32
CA ASP A 45 -1.08 10.68 7.85
C ASP A 45 -1.08 10.70 9.38
N SER A 46 -2.04 10.00 9.99
CA SER A 46 -2.21 9.88 11.43
C SER A 46 -1.96 8.45 11.89
N THR A 47 -1.01 8.29 12.80
CA THR A 47 -0.80 7.04 13.54
C THR A 47 -1.50 7.01 14.89
N TYR A 48 -2.36 8.00 15.18
CA TYR A 48 -3.16 8.03 16.40
C TYR A 48 -4.40 7.15 16.23
N THR A 49 -4.40 5.98 16.86
CA THR A 49 -5.44 4.95 16.65
C THR A 49 -6.32 4.74 17.88
N ASP A 50 -6.18 5.52 18.96
CA ASP A 50 -6.93 5.29 20.19
C ASP A 50 -8.44 5.42 19.96
N GLY A 51 -9.17 4.37 20.37
CA GLY A 51 -10.62 4.29 20.21
C GLY A 51 -11.08 4.06 18.77
N TYR A 52 -10.21 3.60 17.85
CA TYR A 52 -10.59 3.36 16.44
C TYR A 52 -11.83 2.48 16.28
N LYS A 53 -12.05 1.53 17.21
CA LYS A 53 -13.21 0.63 17.22
C LYS A 53 -14.56 1.37 17.28
N THR A 54 -14.61 2.55 17.90
CA THR A 54 -15.83 3.39 18.00
C THR A 54 -15.78 4.63 17.12
N LYS A 55 -14.58 5.02 16.65
CA LYS A 55 -14.35 6.18 15.79
C LYS A 55 -14.38 5.86 14.29
N THR A 56 -14.72 4.63 13.93
CA THR A 56 -14.86 4.16 12.55
C THR A 56 -16.16 3.34 12.39
N PRO A 57 -16.80 3.32 11.20
CA PRO A 57 -18.06 2.62 10.97
C PRO A 57 -18.08 1.14 11.37
N ILE A 58 -17.06 0.37 10.98
CA ILE A 58 -16.99 -1.08 11.22
C ILE A 58 -15.93 -1.48 12.25
N GLY A 59 -15.27 -0.50 12.89
CA GLY A 59 -14.30 -0.77 13.95
C GLY A 59 -12.96 -1.33 13.49
N TYR A 60 -12.48 -0.96 12.30
CA TYR A 60 -11.23 -1.41 11.68
C TYR A 60 -10.40 -0.23 11.12
N LEU A 61 -9.11 -0.47 10.85
CA LEU A 61 -8.24 0.46 10.14
C LEU A 61 -7.58 -0.27 8.95
N PRO A 62 -7.20 0.43 7.87
CA PRO A 62 -7.18 1.89 7.69
C PRO A 62 -8.57 2.53 7.55
N ALA A 63 -8.66 3.80 7.90
CA ALA A 63 -9.83 4.64 7.68
C ALA A 63 -9.40 5.97 7.03
N LEU A 64 -10.25 6.51 6.15
CA LEU A 64 -9.99 7.74 5.42
C LEU A 64 -11.17 8.72 5.54
N LEU A 65 -10.83 9.97 5.85
CA LEU A 65 -11.75 11.11 5.89
C LEU A 65 -11.37 12.13 4.80
N HIS A 66 -12.31 12.50 3.93
CA HIS A 66 -12.11 13.54 2.92
C HIS A 66 -13.43 14.23 2.48
N PRO A 67 -14.20 14.80 3.43
CA PRO A 67 -15.54 15.32 3.15
C PRO A 67 -15.53 16.53 2.22
N GLU A 68 -14.44 17.30 2.17
CA GLU A 68 -14.30 18.47 1.31
C GLU A 68 -14.30 18.11 -0.18
N ALA A 69 -13.86 16.90 -0.53
CA ALA A 69 -13.98 16.33 -1.88
C ALA A 69 -15.27 15.52 -2.08
N GLY A 70 -16.23 15.62 -1.16
CA GLY A 70 -17.51 14.92 -1.24
C GLY A 70 -17.45 13.43 -0.89
N LEU A 71 -16.34 12.93 -0.33
CA LEU A 71 -16.27 11.56 0.17
C LEU A 71 -17.05 11.44 1.47
N PHE A 72 -18.23 10.84 1.41
CA PHE A 72 -19.15 10.69 2.55
C PHE A 72 -19.36 12.01 3.30
N PRO A 73 -20.02 13.02 2.69
CA PRO A 73 -20.12 14.37 3.27
C PRO A 73 -20.86 14.40 4.62
N ASN A 74 -21.68 13.38 4.89
CA ASN A 74 -22.40 13.21 6.15
C ASN A 74 -21.68 12.26 7.12
N CYS A 75 -20.39 11.99 6.91
CA CYS A 75 -19.63 11.12 7.80
C CYS A 75 -19.52 11.73 9.20
N THR A 76 -20.00 11.00 10.20
CA THR A 76 -19.94 11.42 11.61
C THR A 76 -18.79 10.76 12.39
N PHE A 77 -18.07 9.84 11.75
CA PHE A 77 -16.96 9.11 12.36
C PHE A 77 -15.67 9.92 12.31
N ALA A 78 -15.03 10.11 13.47
CA ALA A 78 -13.86 10.97 13.62
C ALA A 78 -12.66 10.55 12.74
N PHE A 79 -12.50 9.26 12.46
CA PHE A 79 -11.42 8.75 11.61
C PHE A 79 -11.83 8.57 10.14
N GLY A 80 -13.08 8.87 9.80
CA GLY A 80 -13.62 8.75 8.45
C GLY A 80 -14.50 7.53 8.25
N CYS A 81 -15.19 7.53 7.10
CA CYS A 81 -16.19 6.52 6.75
C CYS A 81 -15.72 5.57 5.65
N LEU A 82 -14.70 5.95 4.88
CA LEU A 82 -14.09 5.02 3.95
C LEU A 82 -13.14 4.10 4.74
N GLN A 83 -13.45 2.81 4.75
CA GLN A 83 -12.64 1.74 5.34
C GLN A 83 -12.37 0.68 4.28
N GLU A 84 -11.71 -0.42 4.68
CA GLU A 84 -11.12 -1.45 3.81
C GLU A 84 -9.91 -0.93 3.05
N SER A 85 -8.75 -1.57 3.27
CA SER A 85 -7.46 -1.13 2.73
C SER A 85 -7.47 -0.96 1.23
N LEU A 86 -8.01 -1.92 0.47
CA LEU A 86 -8.08 -1.81 -0.98
C LEU A 86 -8.96 -0.64 -1.46
N ALA A 87 -10.03 -0.32 -0.73
CA ALA A 87 -10.87 0.82 -1.09
C ALA A 87 -10.18 2.15 -0.79
N VAL A 88 -9.48 2.23 0.36
CA VAL A 88 -8.65 3.39 0.73
C VAL A 88 -7.51 3.59 -0.26
N GLU A 89 -6.80 2.52 -0.62
CA GLU A 89 -5.72 2.50 -1.62
C GLU A 89 -6.20 3.03 -2.96
N ARG A 90 -7.30 2.48 -3.50
CA ARG A 90 -7.90 2.92 -4.77
C ARG A 90 -8.31 4.38 -4.72
N TYR A 91 -8.89 4.83 -3.61
CA TYR A 91 -9.30 6.22 -3.47
C TYR A 91 -8.10 7.17 -3.56
N ILE A 92 -7.02 6.91 -2.81
CA ILE A 92 -5.79 7.71 -2.88
C ILE A 92 -5.16 7.63 -4.28
N ALA A 93 -5.11 6.44 -4.88
CA ALA A 93 -4.61 6.27 -6.25
C ALA A 93 -5.42 7.08 -7.27
N ASN A 94 -6.74 7.20 -7.08
CA ASN A 94 -7.61 7.97 -7.99
C ASN A 94 -7.49 9.49 -7.81
N LEU A 95 -7.02 9.97 -6.65
CA LEU A 95 -6.69 11.39 -6.48
C LEU A 95 -5.38 11.79 -7.18
N SER A 96 -4.51 10.82 -7.46
CA SER A 96 -3.21 11.05 -8.08
C SER A 96 -3.33 11.35 -9.57
N PRO A 97 -2.83 12.52 -10.04
CA PRO A 97 -2.70 12.79 -11.46
C PRO A 97 -1.79 11.78 -12.17
N LYS A 98 -0.80 11.23 -11.45
CA LYS A 98 0.17 10.29 -12.01
C LYS A 98 -0.45 8.94 -12.35
N PHE A 99 -1.38 8.46 -11.54
CA PHE A 99 -2.08 7.20 -11.78
C PHE A 99 -3.33 7.38 -12.65
N ALA A 100 -3.80 8.61 -12.88
CA ALA A 100 -4.95 8.89 -13.75
C ALA A 100 -4.79 8.29 -15.17
N ALA A 101 -3.56 8.27 -15.70
CA ALA A 101 -3.25 7.75 -17.03
C ALA A 101 -3.17 6.22 -17.14
N LEU A 102 -3.35 5.48 -16.04
CA LEU A 102 -3.37 4.01 -16.08
C LEU A 102 -4.64 3.51 -16.79
N SER A 103 -4.44 2.58 -17.73
CA SER A 103 -5.52 1.87 -18.40
C SER A 103 -6.29 0.97 -17.43
N PHE A 104 -7.48 0.51 -17.83
CA PHE A 104 -8.26 -0.44 -17.03
C PHE A 104 -7.51 -1.75 -16.77
N GLN A 105 -6.74 -2.23 -17.75
CA GLN A 105 -5.95 -3.44 -17.58
C GLN A 105 -4.84 -3.25 -16.54
N GLU A 106 -4.12 -2.13 -16.58
CA GLU A 106 -3.04 -1.83 -15.64
C GLU A 106 -3.56 -1.69 -14.21
N ARG A 107 -4.73 -1.05 -14.04
CA ARG A 107 -5.42 -0.95 -12.74
C ARG A 107 -5.87 -2.32 -12.22
N ALA A 108 -6.37 -3.19 -13.09
CA ALA A 108 -6.76 -4.54 -12.70
C ALA A 108 -5.55 -5.37 -12.22
N VAL A 109 -4.38 -5.21 -12.85
CA VAL A 109 -3.12 -5.84 -12.39
C VAL A 109 -2.67 -5.28 -11.04
N ASP A 110 -2.73 -3.95 -10.88
CA ASP A 110 -2.47 -3.29 -9.59
C ASP A 110 -3.38 -3.85 -8.48
N ASP A 111 -4.69 -3.94 -8.75
CA ASP A 111 -5.69 -4.45 -7.82
C ASP A 111 -5.48 -5.92 -7.46
N MET A 112 -5.12 -6.75 -8.44
CA MET A 112 -4.84 -8.18 -8.22
C MET A 112 -3.66 -8.36 -7.27
N ILE A 113 -2.58 -7.60 -7.45
CA ILE A 113 -1.38 -7.74 -6.61
C ILE A 113 -1.59 -7.07 -5.24
N ALA A 114 -2.38 -6.00 -5.17
CA ALA A 114 -2.85 -5.45 -3.90
C ALA A 114 -3.72 -6.47 -3.13
N GLN A 115 -4.54 -7.27 -3.81
CA GLN A 115 -5.28 -8.37 -3.16
C GLN A 115 -4.33 -9.48 -2.66
N ILE A 116 -3.25 -9.81 -3.38
CA ILE A 116 -2.24 -10.78 -2.90
C ILE A 116 -1.65 -10.32 -1.56
N LYS A 117 -1.38 -9.02 -1.37
CA LYS A 117 -0.96 -8.46 -0.07
C LYS A 117 -1.98 -8.75 1.03
N GLU A 118 -3.27 -8.59 0.74
CA GLU A 118 -4.36 -8.86 1.69
C GLU A 118 -4.45 -10.35 2.02
N ASP A 119 -4.16 -11.24 1.07
CA ASP A 119 -4.14 -12.68 1.32
C ASP A 119 -2.90 -13.08 2.14
N LEU A 120 -1.73 -12.49 1.84
CA LEU A 120 -0.47 -12.75 2.53
C LEU A 120 -0.45 -12.25 3.98
N ILE A 121 -1.36 -11.36 4.39
CA ILE A 121 -1.47 -10.92 5.79
C ILE A 121 -1.74 -12.09 6.76
N GLN A 122 -2.20 -13.24 6.24
CA GLN A 122 -2.37 -14.49 7.00
C GLN A 122 -1.06 -15.01 7.61
N VAL A 123 0.10 -14.41 7.29
CA VAL A 123 1.34 -14.65 8.01
C VAL A 123 1.41 -14.03 9.40
N GLU A 124 0.45 -13.20 9.80
CA GLU A 124 0.43 -12.53 11.12
C GLU A 124 0.68 -13.48 12.30
N PRO A 125 0.10 -14.69 12.38
CA PRO A 125 0.39 -15.61 13.49
C PRO A 125 1.86 -16.02 13.58
N ALA A 126 2.60 -16.03 12.46
CA ALA A 126 4.04 -16.33 12.45
C ALA A 126 4.88 -15.23 13.13
N THR A 127 4.33 -14.02 13.31
CA THR A 127 5.00 -12.93 14.03
C THR A 127 5.06 -13.16 15.55
N LYS A 128 4.13 -13.96 16.08
CA LYS A 128 3.95 -14.22 17.53
C LYS A 128 4.79 -15.37 18.07
N THR A 129 5.30 -16.23 17.20
CA THR A 129 6.10 -17.40 17.59
C THR A 129 7.58 -17.16 17.37
N THR A 130 8.41 -17.65 18.30
CA THR A 130 9.87 -17.72 18.15
C THR A 130 10.33 -19.07 17.60
N ASN A 131 9.43 -20.04 17.43
CA ASN A 131 9.74 -21.33 16.83
C ASN A 131 9.80 -21.19 15.30
N LYS A 132 11.02 -21.23 14.75
CA LYS A 132 11.28 -21.09 13.31
C LYS A 132 10.48 -22.07 12.45
N SER A 133 10.41 -23.35 12.84
CA SER A 133 9.68 -24.36 12.07
C SER A 133 8.17 -24.11 12.06
N ALA A 134 7.61 -23.64 13.19
CA ALA A 134 6.20 -23.28 13.27
C ALA A 134 5.88 -22.04 12.42
N ALA A 135 6.74 -21.02 12.44
CA ALA A 135 6.61 -19.86 11.56
C ALA A 135 6.73 -20.25 10.08
N ALA A 136 7.69 -21.10 9.72
CA ALA A 136 7.90 -21.56 8.35
C ALA A 136 6.70 -22.36 7.80
N ALA A 137 6.03 -23.15 8.64
CA ALA A 137 4.83 -23.90 8.26
C ALA A 137 3.65 -22.99 7.85
N ILE A 138 3.63 -21.74 8.34
CA ILE A 138 2.62 -20.72 7.97
C ILE A 138 3.09 -19.94 6.74
N VAL A 139 4.33 -19.43 6.78
CA VAL A 139 4.85 -18.49 5.79
C VAL A 139 5.11 -19.17 4.45
N ALA A 140 5.75 -20.35 4.44
CA ALA A 140 6.22 -20.95 3.20
C ALA A 140 5.09 -21.29 2.22
N PRO A 141 3.97 -21.93 2.63
CA PRO A 141 2.88 -22.24 1.70
C PRO A 141 2.22 -21.00 1.09
N LEU A 142 2.11 -19.91 1.85
CA LEU A 142 1.53 -18.65 1.38
C LEU A 142 2.44 -17.97 0.35
N TYR A 143 3.71 -17.76 0.70
CA TYR A 143 4.66 -17.09 -0.20
C TYR A 143 5.01 -17.96 -1.41
N ASP A 144 5.23 -19.26 -1.24
CA ASP A 144 5.55 -20.16 -2.35
C ASP A 144 4.39 -20.17 -3.38
N ARG A 145 3.13 -20.12 -2.93
CA ARG A 145 1.96 -20.06 -3.83
C ARG A 145 1.94 -18.77 -4.66
N TYR A 146 1.99 -17.62 -4.01
CA TYR A 146 1.80 -16.34 -4.71
C TYR A 146 3.05 -15.91 -5.48
N LEU A 147 4.24 -16.02 -4.88
CA LEU A 147 5.49 -15.60 -5.54
C LEU A 147 5.86 -16.52 -6.71
N ALA A 148 5.51 -17.81 -6.66
CA ALA A 148 5.69 -18.68 -7.82
C ALA A 148 4.89 -18.21 -9.03
N VAL A 149 3.62 -17.84 -8.85
CA VAL A 149 2.80 -17.29 -9.94
C VAL A 149 3.38 -15.97 -10.44
N LEU A 150 3.73 -15.05 -9.53
CA LEU A 150 4.25 -13.74 -9.91
C LEU A 150 5.57 -13.83 -10.70
N GLU A 151 6.49 -14.72 -10.30
CA GLU A 151 7.81 -14.83 -10.93
C GLU A 151 7.85 -15.79 -12.13
N LYS A 152 7.19 -16.94 -12.03
CA LYS A 152 7.28 -18.01 -13.06
C LYS A 152 6.29 -17.79 -14.20
N ASP A 153 5.11 -17.25 -13.91
CA ASP A 153 4.07 -17.02 -14.92
C ASP A 153 4.19 -15.64 -15.58
N GLY A 154 5.25 -14.89 -15.26
CA GLY A 154 5.71 -13.75 -16.06
C GLY A 154 5.17 -12.38 -15.65
N TYR A 155 4.50 -12.25 -14.51
CA TYR A 155 4.05 -10.93 -14.02
C TYR A 155 5.21 -10.02 -13.62
N VAL A 156 6.26 -10.58 -13.00
CA VAL A 156 7.43 -9.82 -12.56
C VAL A 156 8.47 -9.78 -13.67
N PRO A 157 8.74 -8.60 -14.27
CA PRO A 157 9.67 -8.50 -15.37
C PRO A 157 11.12 -8.50 -14.87
N ALA A 158 12.03 -9.04 -15.69
CA ALA A 158 13.46 -9.02 -15.40
C ALA A 158 14.02 -7.60 -15.27
N THR A 159 13.44 -6.62 -15.96
CA THR A 159 13.80 -5.19 -15.89
C THR A 159 12.54 -4.33 -15.90
N GLY A 160 12.64 -3.08 -15.42
CA GLY A 160 11.49 -2.18 -15.33
C GLY A 160 10.47 -2.57 -14.23
N PHE A 161 9.23 -2.15 -14.44
CA PHE A 161 8.10 -2.28 -13.51
C PHE A 161 6.98 -3.14 -14.13
N ILE A 162 6.10 -3.70 -13.30
CA ILE A 162 5.10 -4.71 -13.71
C ILE A 162 4.22 -4.22 -14.86
N ASN A 163 3.71 -2.99 -14.79
CA ASN A 163 2.89 -2.41 -15.86
C ASN A 163 3.70 -1.76 -16.99
N GLY A 164 5.01 -1.99 -17.05
CA GLY A 164 5.89 -1.45 -18.10
C GLY A 164 6.00 0.08 -18.12
N LYS A 165 5.51 0.77 -17.08
CA LYS A 165 5.62 2.23 -16.96
C LYS A 165 7.05 2.63 -16.58
N ALA A 166 7.37 3.91 -16.76
CA ALA A 166 8.64 4.50 -16.30
C ALA A 166 8.67 4.74 -14.76
N PHE A 167 7.59 4.44 -14.06
CA PHE A 167 7.44 4.61 -12.61
C PHE A 167 6.71 3.40 -12.02
N PRO A 168 6.93 3.07 -10.73
CA PRO A 168 6.22 1.96 -10.09
C PRO A 168 4.74 2.28 -9.94
N THR A 169 3.88 1.34 -10.33
CA THR A 169 2.43 1.42 -10.13
C THR A 169 2.01 0.64 -8.88
N GLY A 170 0.70 0.53 -8.64
CA GLY A 170 0.17 -0.15 -7.46
C GLY A 170 0.72 -1.55 -7.23
N ALA A 171 0.89 -2.31 -8.30
CA ALA A 171 1.47 -3.65 -8.28
C ALA A 171 2.89 -3.67 -7.68
N ASP A 172 3.76 -2.78 -8.14
CA ASP A 172 5.14 -2.69 -7.66
C ASP A 172 5.19 -2.24 -6.19
N LEU A 173 4.30 -1.30 -5.81
CA LEU A 173 4.21 -0.77 -4.44
C LEU A 173 3.65 -1.81 -3.46
N ALA A 174 2.64 -2.58 -3.85
CA ALA A 174 2.11 -3.67 -3.04
C ALA A 174 3.14 -4.79 -2.86
N LEU A 175 3.86 -5.16 -3.93
CA LEU A 175 4.96 -6.13 -3.87
C LEU A 175 6.07 -5.66 -2.95
N LEU A 176 6.46 -4.39 -3.05
CA LEU A 176 7.43 -3.80 -2.13
C LEU A 176 7.01 -3.99 -0.66
N VAL A 177 5.75 -3.74 -0.31
CA VAL A 177 5.27 -3.86 1.07
C VAL A 177 5.42 -5.30 1.57
N PHE A 178 4.89 -6.31 0.88
CA PHE A 178 4.95 -7.67 1.40
C PHE A 178 6.34 -8.34 1.27
N VAL A 179 7.28 -7.76 0.50
CA VAL A 179 8.65 -8.29 0.38
C VAL A 179 9.63 -7.61 1.34
N LYS A 180 9.49 -6.30 1.60
CA LYS A 180 10.54 -5.49 2.24
C LYS A 180 10.12 -4.76 3.51
N SER A 181 8.83 -4.68 3.81
CA SER A 181 8.39 -3.93 5.00
C SER A 181 8.69 -4.70 6.29
N GLY A 182 8.65 -4.00 7.43
CA GLY A 182 8.84 -4.58 8.76
C GLY A 182 7.65 -5.44 9.19
N PHE A 183 6.81 -4.93 10.07
CA PHE A 183 5.66 -5.66 10.59
C PHE A 183 4.42 -5.48 9.68
N PRO A 184 3.66 -6.55 9.39
CA PRO A 184 3.87 -7.92 9.86
C PRO A 184 4.74 -8.79 8.93
N TYR A 185 4.93 -8.39 7.68
CA TYR A 185 5.49 -9.25 6.62
C TYR A 185 6.96 -9.63 6.87
N GLY A 186 7.86 -8.65 6.96
CA GLY A 186 9.28 -8.87 7.26
C GLY A 186 9.52 -9.56 8.60
N LYS A 187 8.71 -9.26 9.63
CA LYS A 187 8.78 -9.97 10.92
C LYS A 187 8.46 -11.47 10.74
N ALA A 188 7.39 -11.80 10.03
CA ALA A 188 7.02 -13.18 9.75
C ALA A 188 8.07 -13.91 8.91
N LEU A 189 8.56 -13.28 7.85
CA LEU A 189 9.63 -13.81 6.98
C LEU A 189 10.90 -14.10 7.78
N LYS A 190 11.31 -13.16 8.66
CA LYS A 190 12.46 -13.33 9.55
C LYS A 190 12.27 -14.49 10.53
N ASN A 191 11.12 -14.58 11.19
CA ASN A 191 10.82 -15.66 12.14
C ASN A 191 10.81 -17.03 11.44
N ALA A 192 10.29 -17.11 10.22
CA ALA A 192 10.32 -18.32 9.40
C ALA A 192 11.72 -18.63 8.83
N GLY A 193 12.63 -17.65 8.78
CA GLY A 193 13.86 -17.71 8.01
C GLY A 193 13.61 -18.03 6.54
N TYR A 194 12.56 -17.43 5.98
CA TYR A 194 12.18 -17.59 4.59
C TYR A 194 12.97 -16.63 3.69
N ASP A 195 13.72 -17.19 2.74
CA ASP A 195 14.62 -16.43 1.87
C ASP A 195 13.99 -16.20 0.49
N ILE A 196 13.42 -15.00 0.31
CA ILE A 196 12.83 -14.58 -0.97
C ILE A 196 13.92 -14.40 -2.03
N ALA A 197 15.07 -13.81 -1.69
CA ALA A 197 16.12 -13.51 -2.64
C ALA A 197 16.65 -14.77 -3.35
N ASN A 198 16.81 -15.86 -2.60
CA ASN A 198 17.25 -17.13 -3.16
C ASN A 198 16.14 -17.88 -3.92
N LYS A 199 14.89 -17.83 -3.44
CA LYS A 199 13.78 -18.58 -4.05
C LYS A 199 13.14 -17.88 -5.26
N PHE A 200 13.07 -16.56 -5.21
CA PHE A 200 12.35 -15.68 -6.14
C PHE A 200 13.20 -14.43 -6.45
N PRO A 201 14.34 -14.60 -7.13
CA PRO A 201 15.29 -13.52 -7.38
C PRO A 201 14.71 -12.37 -8.20
N LYS A 202 13.74 -12.59 -9.10
CA LYS A 202 13.13 -11.48 -9.84
C LYS A 202 12.19 -10.66 -8.96
N VAL A 203 11.44 -11.31 -8.06
CA VAL A 203 10.60 -10.61 -7.07
C VAL A 203 11.46 -9.73 -6.19
N GLU A 204 12.55 -10.28 -5.65
CA GLU A 204 13.51 -9.54 -4.84
C GLU A 204 14.10 -8.35 -5.61
N ALA A 205 14.56 -8.58 -6.85
CA ALA A 205 15.13 -7.54 -7.70
C ALA A 205 14.12 -6.43 -8.00
N LEU A 206 12.86 -6.78 -8.28
CA LEU A 206 11.80 -5.80 -8.49
C LEU A 206 11.55 -4.97 -7.23
N ALA A 207 11.43 -5.61 -6.06
CA ALA A 207 11.24 -4.90 -4.80
C ALA A 207 12.37 -3.89 -4.53
N VAL A 208 13.64 -4.30 -4.74
CA VAL A 208 14.81 -3.42 -4.61
C VAL A 208 14.75 -2.26 -5.61
N ARG A 209 14.40 -2.51 -6.88
CA ARG A 209 14.22 -1.44 -7.87
C ARG A 209 13.12 -0.46 -7.48
N THR A 210 12.01 -0.96 -6.94
CA THR A 210 10.91 -0.12 -6.46
C THR A 210 11.37 0.77 -5.29
N MET A 211 12.14 0.23 -4.34
CA MET A 211 12.73 1.03 -3.25
C MET A 211 13.60 2.18 -3.77
N GLN A 212 14.37 1.92 -4.82
CA GLN A 212 15.30 2.88 -5.42
C GLN A 212 14.63 3.94 -6.30
N TYR A 213 13.33 3.81 -6.59
CA TYR A 213 12.62 4.84 -7.34
C TYR A 213 12.58 6.13 -6.52
N PRO A 214 12.94 7.32 -7.07
CA PRO A 214 13.24 8.51 -6.25
C PRO A 214 12.14 8.92 -5.25
N LEU A 215 10.87 8.83 -5.63
CA LEU A 215 9.76 9.18 -4.72
C LEU A 215 9.50 8.11 -3.65
N VAL A 216 9.77 6.84 -3.97
CA VAL A 216 9.71 5.75 -3.00
C VAL A 216 10.89 5.88 -2.03
N ASP A 217 12.11 6.05 -2.52
CA ASP A 217 13.31 6.25 -1.71
C ASP A 217 13.14 7.43 -0.73
N THR A 218 12.65 8.56 -1.24
CA THR A 218 12.33 9.75 -0.42
C THR A 218 11.31 9.43 0.67
N TYR A 219 10.25 8.68 0.34
CA TYR A 219 9.25 8.25 1.33
C TYR A 219 9.87 7.33 2.38
N LEU A 220 10.63 6.31 1.95
CA LEU A 220 11.24 5.31 2.82
C LEU A 220 12.27 5.93 3.78
N ALA A 221 13.03 6.93 3.33
CA ALA A 221 14.00 7.65 4.15
C ALA A 221 13.37 8.40 5.35
N HIS A 222 12.08 8.74 5.27
CA HIS A 222 11.36 9.48 6.31
C HIS A 222 10.21 8.69 6.94
N SER A 223 9.93 7.49 6.44
CA SER A 223 8.81 6.69 6.92
C SER A 223 9.06 6.19 8.34
N LYS A 224 8.11 6.47 9.22
CA LYS A 224 8.09 5.92 10.59
C LYS A 224 7.42 4.55 10.66
N THR A 225 6.77 4.12 9.57
CA THR A 225 5.92 2.92 9.56
C THR A 225 6.52 1.78 8.75
N PHE A 226 7.20 2.08 7.64
CA PHE A 226 7.63 1.06 6.67
C PHE A 226 8.53 -0.01 7.30
N TYR A 227 9.49 0.41 8.14
CA TYR A 227 10.44 -0.48 8.81
C TYR A 227 10.08 -0.76 10.29
N ALA A 228 8.89 -0.36 10.75
CA ALA A 228 8.47 -0.64 12.13
C ALA A 228 8.43 -2.16 12.36
N ASN A 229 9.04 -2.65 13.43
CA ASN A 229 9.26 -4.08 13.62
C ASN A 229 8.17 -4.79 14.44
N ASP A 230 7.34 -4.03 15.14
CA ASP A 230 6.26 -4.53 15.96
C ASP A 230 5.10 -3.52 15.90
N ALA A 231 3.88 -4.00 16.13
CA ALA A 231 2.76 -3.10 16.39
C ALA A 231 2.93 -2.46 17.77
N ALA A 232 2.57 -1.19 17.90
CA ALA A 232 2.41 -0.58 19.23
C ALA A 232 1.48 -1.47 20.08
N GLU A 233 1.80 -1.64 21.37
CA GLU A 233 1.12 -2.58 22.26
C GLU A 233 -0.42 -2.49 22.14
N GLY A 234 -1.10 -3.62 21.92
CA GLY A 234 -2.57 -3.72 22.02
C GLY A 234 -3.37 -3.87 20.71
N LEU A 235 -2.80 -4.43 19.64
CA LEU A 235 -3.60 -4.97 18.52
C LEU A 235 -4.43 -6.20 18.92
#